data_AF-A0A0F9RM86-F1
#
_entry.id   AF-A0A0F9RM86-F1
#
_cell.length_a   1.000
_cell.length_b   1.000
_cell.length_c   1.000
_cell.angle_alpha   90.00
_cell.angle_beta   90.00
_cell.angle_gamma   90.00
#
_symmetry.space_group_name_H-M   'P 1'
#
loop_
_entity.id
_entity.type
_entity.pdbx_description
1 polymer ?
#
loop_
_entity_poly.entity_id
_entity_poly.type
_entity_poly.pdbx_seq_one_letter_code
_entity_poly.pdbx_strand_id
1 'polypeptide(L)'
;MAELTVEALAGMSDEQVTALQSGLEKKLEAGPPYEEGENPAGIKDQLKMVKTEVRRRKSRESAPELMDPEFKEARIRALKVPNPKFLIDRLKKGQEALVLSGASHETLAGETFILVNEIIKEGEPPLAFGRVTFSQQDTSIRNTRALGSRRASVDPLMLREFDAREGPLFVLKFKLLKSFATPKKLSKSPPGRFSSFINFEESELEEAFHLSDTHWVPVPESETCPSTHPTKLKFPGTETLRCFTPSAAENVRARSQESESLFEQAERPKSKKGLTVEQTLEAVSKQGRKFTQEEANFEEKASDPAVACGSCRFYLRDPSSEIGRCQVVDGPIPWSATSDLYISADAEAKAVLRPDMQEKYDGRRGPQFKSLKDNKVNLSDDERQIIMESKAVWHHGPNGEETPAVWKSVVNEKTWFVCNTHRAYNVMPTIRGAIHQFHGFIKSTA
;
A
#
# COMPACT_ATOMS: atom_id res chain seq x y z
N MET A 1 34.87 -8.65 26.72
CA MET A 1 34.67 -7.36 26.01
C MET A 1 33.18 -7.05 25.93
N ALA A 2 32.78 -5.79 26.05
CA ALA A 2 31.40 -5.40 25.76
C ALA A 2 31.09 -5.65 24.27
N GLU A 3 29.91 -6.20 23.97
CA GLU A 3 29.46 -6.40 22.60
C GLU A 3 29.28 -5.06 21.91
N LEU A 4 29.97 -4.84 20.78
CA LEU A 4 29.84 -3.63 19.99
C LEU A 4 28.48 -3.65 19.29
N THR A 5 27.56 -2.77 19.68
CA THR A 5 26.22 -2.66 19.07
C THR A 5 26.17 -1.59 17.97
N VAL A 6 25.11 -1.62 17.16
CA VAL A 6 24.88 -0.61 16.11
C VAL A 6 24.62 0.77 16.73
N GLU A 7 23.92 0.81 17.87
CA GLU A 7 23.61 2.02 18.63
C GLU A 7 24.89 2.66 19.18
N ALA A 8 25.82 1.83 19.69
CA ALA A 8 27.12 2.31 20.15
C ALA A 8 27.91 2.96 19.00
N LEU A 9 27.94 2.33 17.82
CA LEU A 9 28.60 2.88 16.63
C LEU A 9 27.93 4.16 16.12
N ALA A 10 26.61 4.29 16.26
CA ALA A 10 25.88 5.50 15.88
C ALA A 10 26.25 6.70 16.78
N GLY A 11 26.60 6.47 18.05
CA GLY A 11 27.02 7.51 19.00
C GLY A 11 28.49 7.92 18.91
N MET A 12 29.31 7.23 18.11
CA MET A 12 30.74 7.54 17.97
C MET A 12 31.00 8.62 16.92
N SER A 13 31.98 9.49 17.15
CA SER A 13 32.52 10.44 16.13
C SER A 13 33.20 9.69 14.97
N ASP A 14 33.40 10.38 13.84
CA ASP A 14 34.05 9.81 12.65
C ASP A 14 35.50 9.36 12.93
N GLU A 15 36.22 10.12 13.74
CA GLU A 15 37.57 9.78 14.19
C GLU A 15 37.55 8.51 15.05
N GLN A 16 36.56 8.39 15.94
CA GLN A 16 36.40 7.21 16.80
C GLN A 16 36.06 5.95 15.99
N VAL A 17 35.15 6.05 15.02
CA VAL A 17 34.79 4.90 14.15
C VAL A 17 35.99 4.49 13.28
N THR A 18 36.74 5.46 12.75
CA THR A 18 37.94 5.20 11.94
C THR A 18 39.06 4.57 12.78
N ALA A 19 39.32 5.11 13.98
CA ALA A 19 40.30 4.55 14.90
C ALA A 19 39.95 3.12 15.34
N LEU A 20 38.65 2.85 15.59
CA LEU A 20 38.16 1.52 15.91
C LEU A 20 38.35 0.55 14.73
N GLN A 21 38.10 0.99 13.50
CA GLN A 21 38.35 0.18 12.30
C GLN A 21 39.83 -0.23 12.21
N SER A 22 40.74 0.75 12.31
CA SER A 22 42.19 0.49 12.21
C SER A 22 42.69 -0.39 13.36
N GLY A 23 42.16 -0.21 14.58
CA GLY A 23 42.50 -1.04 15.73
C GLY A 23 42.10 -2.52 15.52
N LEU A 24 40.89 -2.76 15.01
CA LEU A 24 40.40 -4.11 14.71
C LEU A 24 41.17 -4.76 13.55
N GLU A 25 41.54 -3.99 12.51
CA GLU A 25 42.38 -4.49 11.41
C GLU A 25 43.78 -4.90 11.90
N LYS A 26 44.42 -4.05 12.71
CA LYS A 26 45.74 -4.34 13.27
C LYS A 26 45.72 -5.55 14.21
N LYS A 27 44.67 -5.69 15.03
CA LYS A 27 44.48 -6.89 15.88
C LYS A 27 44.34 -8.16 15.07
N LEU A 28 43.64 -8.10 13.93
CA LEU A 28 43.47 -9.27 13.05
C LEU A 28 44.76 -9.64 12.32
N GLU A 29 45.58 -8.66 11.96
CA GLU A 29 46.85 -8.85 11.26
C GLU A 29 47.97 -9.38 12.17
N ALA A 30 48.00 -8.94 13.44
CA ALA A 30 48.99 -9.40 14.42
C ALA A 30 48.95 -10.91 14.68
N GLY A 31 47.82 -11.57 14.42
CA GLY A 31 47.65 -13.01 14.64
C GLY A 31 47.67 -13.39 16.13
N PRO A 32 47.63 -14.69 16.44
CA PRO A 32 47.66 -15.16 17.82
C PRO A 32 49.01 -14.86 18.51
N PRO A 33 49.04 -14.67 19.84
CA PRO A 33 47.92 -14.92 20.76
C PRO A 33 46.98 -13.72 20.91
N TYR A 34 45.68 -13.99 20.86
CA TYR A 34 44.64 -13.01 21.23
C TYR A 34 44.50 -12.96 22.75
N GLU A 35 43.99 -11.85 23.30
CA GLU A 35 43.74 -11.76 24.74
C GLU A 35 42.72 -12.81 25.20
N GLU A 36 42.80 -13.23 26.46
CA GLU A 36 41.93 -14.26 27.02
C GLU A 36 40.45 -13.86 26.89
N GLY A 37 39.67 -14.64 26.12
CA GLY A 37 38.27 -14.34 25.80
C GLY A 37 38.04 -13.62 24.46
N GLU A 38 39.09 -13.25 23.73
CA GLU A 38 38.98 -12.76 22.36
C GLU A 38 39.03 -13.91 21.34
N ASN A 39 37.99 -14.03 20.51
CA ASN A 39 37.98 -14.95 19.37
C ASN A 39 38.15 -14.14 18.07
N PRO A 40 39.08 -14.52 17.17
CA PRO A 40 39.24 -13.86 15.87
C PRO A 40 37.96 -13.79 15.02
N ALA A 41 37.00 -14.70 15.20
CA ALA A 41 35.68 -14.60 14.57
C ALA A 41 34.90 -13.37 15.06
N GLY A 42 34.89 -13.12 16.37
CA GLY A 42 34.22 -11.95 16.95
C GLY A 42 34.87 -10.64 16.50
N ILE A 43 36.20 -10.59 16.40
CA ILE A 43 36.93 -9.42 15.88
C ILE A 43 36.56 -9.16 14.41
N LYS A 44 36.43 -10.21 13.58
CA LYS A 44 35.99 -10.07 12.18
C LYS A 44 34.56 -9.55 12.06
N ASP A 45 33.65 -10.01 12.91
CA ASP A 45 32.26 -9.56 12.91
C ASP A 45 32.14 -8.08 13.32
N GLN A 46 32.87 -7.68 14.37
CA GLN A 46 32.97 -6.29 14.78
C GLN A 46 33.56 -5.41 13.66
N LEU A 47 34.64 -5.86 13.00
CA LEU A 47 35.24 -5.13 11.89
C LEU A 47 34.28 -4.96 10.71
N LYS A 48 33.45 -5.97 10.42
CA LYS A 48 32.42 -5.90 9.38
C LYS A 48 31.34 -4.87 9.70
N MET A 49 30.91 -4.78 10.97
CA MET A 49 29.96 -3.76 11.42
C MET A 49 30.55 -2.36 11.25
N VAL A 50 31.78 -2.15 11.73
CA VAL A 50 32.49 -0.85 11.61
C VAL A 50 32.67 -0.44 10.14
N LYS A 51 33.13 -1.35 9.27
CA LYS A 51 33.27 -1.07 7.82
C LYS A 51 31.96 -0.70 7.14
N THR A 52 30.84 -1.28 7.60
CA THR A 52 29.51 -0.95 7.07
C THR A 52 29.12 0.46 7.48
N GLU A 53 29.37 0.86 8.72
CA GLU A 53 29.09 2.21 9.19
C GLU A 53 29.99 3.25 8.49
N VAL A 54 31.29 2.99 8.34
CA VAL A 54 32.20 3.88 7.58
C VAL A 54 31.71 4.10 6.15
N ARG A 55 31.23 3.06 5.46
CA ARG A 55 30.62 3.21 4.12
C ARG A 55 29.35 4.05 4.15
N ARG A 56 28.50 3.87 5.16
CA ARG A 56 27.26 4.66 5.34
C ARG A 56 27.57 6.13 5.56
N ARG A 57 28.63 6.45 6.33
CA ARG A 57 29.07 7.82 6.57
C ARG A 57 29.71 8.45 5.33
N LYS A 58 30.59 7.72 4.64
CA LYS A 58 31.13 8.16 3.33
C LYS A 58 30.04 8.36 2.29
N SER A 59 28.98 7.56 2.27
CA SER A 59 27.84 7.78 1.35
C SER A 59 27.02 9.02 1.67
N ARG A 60 27.07 9.50 2.92
CA ARG A 60 26.46 10.77 3.34
C ARG A 60 27.35 11.96 2.97
N GLU A 61 28.66 11.85 3.17
CA GLU A 61 29.65 12.88 2.77
C GLU A 61 29.81 13.00 1.24
N SER A 62 29.67 11.89 0.50
CA SER A 62 29.75 11.88 -0.97
C SER A 62 28.40 12.10 -1.66
N ALA A 63 27.31 12.27 -0.91
CA ALA A 63 26.15 12.98 -1.43
C ALA A 63 26.60 14.43 -1.60
N PRO A 64 26.64 14.98 -2.83
CA PRO A 64 27.30 16.24 -3.08
C PRO A 64 26.68 17.36 -2.22
N GLU A 65 27.48 17.95 -1.33
CA GLU A 65 27.20 19.22 -0.61
C GLU A 65 26.98 20.43 -1.56
N LEU A 66 26.89 20.18 -2.87
CA LEU A 66 26.56 21.15 -3.91
C LEU A 66 25.10 21.04 -4.39
N MET A 67 24.29 20.16 -3.79
CA MET A 67 22.83 20.24 -3.94
C MET A 67 22.33 21.23 -2.90
N ASP A 68 22.02 22.42 -3.39
CA ASP A 68 21.38 23.51 -2.64
C ASP A 68 20.27 22.92 -1.74
N PRO A 69 20.33 23.10 -0.41
CA PRO A 69 19.41 22.48 0.56
C PRO A 69 17.92 22.80 0.32
N GLU A 70 17.61 23.70 -0.62
CA GLU A 70 16.25 23.96 -1.10
C GLU A 70 15.70 22.93 -2.11
N PHE A 71 16.53 22.12 -2.79
CA PHE A 71 16.06 21.18 -3.82
C PHE A 71 15.68 19.80 -3.22
N LYS A 72 14.45 19.67 -2.72
CA LYS A 72 13.87 18.37 -2.39
C LYS A 72 13.24 17.75 -3.64
N GLU A 73 13.73 16.58 -4.06
CA GLU A 73 13.07 15.78 -5.10
C GLU A 73 11.99 14.90 -4.48
N ALA A 74 10.74 15.07 -4.90
CA ALA A 74 9.65 14.17 -4.55
C ALA A 74 9.52 13.06 -5.59
N ARG A 75 9.31 11.84 -5.11
CA ARG A 75 9.11 10.67 -5.96
C ARG A 75 7.62 10.49 -6.26
N ILE A 76 7.19 10.79 -7.48
CA ILE A 76 5.79 10.71 -7.91
C ILE A 76 5.62 9.76 -9.09
N ARG A 77 4.46 9.11 -9.22
CA ARG A 77 4.14 8.28 -10.38
C ARG A 77 3.86 9.15 -11.61
N ALA A 78 4.55 8.87 -12.71
CA ALA A 78 4.17 9.30 -14.04
C ALA A 78 3.09 8.36 -14.60
N LEU A 79 2.09 8.92 -15.27
CA LEU A 79 1.13 8.22 -16.11
C LEU A 79 1.44 8.58 -17.56
N LYS A 80 1.90 7.58 -18.32
CA LYS A 80 2.25 7.75 -19.72
C LYS A 80 0.99 7.65 -20.57
N VAL A 81 0.80 8.65 -21.44
CA VAL A 81 -0.29 8.66 -22.41
C VAL A 81 0.21 9.20 -23.75
N PRO A 82 -0.32 8.75 -24.90
CA PRO A 82 0.16 9.22 -26.20
C PRO A 82 -0.02 10.73 -26.41
N ASN A 83 -1.15 11.30 -25.99
CA ASN A 83 -1.47 12.72 -26.12
C ASN A 83 -2.04 13.31 -24.82
N PRO A 84 -1.19 13.65 -23.85
CA PRO A 84 -1.64 14.20 -22.57
C PRO A 84 -2.35 15.55 -22.73
N LYS A 85 -1.98 16.36 -23.74
CA LYS A 85 -2.63 17.65 -24.01
C LYS A 85 -4.12 17.51 -24.29
N PHE A 86 -4.51 16.51 -25.10
CA PHE A 86 -5.91 16.20 -25.39
C PHE A 86 -6.71 15.96 -24.10
N LEU A 87 -6.18 15.14 -23.18
CA LEU A 87 -6.84 14.83 -21.91
C LEU A 87 -6.96 16.07 -21.01
N ILE A 88 -5.88 16.86 -20.89
CA ILE A 88 -5.87 18.11 -20.11
C ILE A 88 -6.90 19.11 -20.64
N ASP A 89 -6.95 19.32 -21.97
CA ASP A 89 -7.87 20.29 -22.58
C ASP A 89 -9.34 19.91 -22.36
N ARG A 90 -9.66 18.60 -22.32
CA ARG A 90 -10.99 18.12 -21.97
C ARG A 90 -11.31 18.35 -20.49
N LEU A 91 -10.40 17.99 -19.60
CA LEU A 91 -10.59 18.19 -18.16
C LEU A 91 -10.77 19.67 -17.81
N LYS A 92 -10.03 20.58 -18.46
CA LYS A 92 -10.20 22.04 -18.31
C LYS A 92 -11.59 22.52 -18.72
N LYS A 93 -12.24 21.85 -19.68
CA LYS A 93 -13.60 22.16 -20.13
C LYS A 93 -14.68 21.47 -19.29
N GLY A 94 -14.31 20.82 -18.18
CA GLY A 94 -15.23 20.00 -17.38
C GLY A 94 -15.73 18.76 -18.12
N GLN A 95 -15.06 18.35 -19.20
CA GLN A 95 -15.41 17.17 -19.97
C GLN A 95 -14.70 15.94 -19.41
N GLU A 96 -15.33 14.78 -19.55
CA GLU A 96 -14.72 13.49 -19.18
C GLU A 96 -13.47 13.23 -20.03
N ALA A 97 -12.39 12.79 -19.37
CA ALA A 97 -11.18 12.30 -20.00
C ALA A 97 -10.86 10.91 -19.44
N LEU A 98 -10.60 9.95 -20.35
CA LEU A 98 -10.43 8.54 -20.04
C LEU A 98 -9.07 8.05 -20.55
N VAL A 99 -8.42 7.19 -19.77
CA VAL A 99 -7.24 6.41 -20.20
C VAL A 99 -7.63 4.94 -20.23
N LEU A 100 -7.09 4.21 -21.20
CA LEU A 100 -7.25 2.77 -21.32
C LEU A 100 -6.00 2.07 -20.81
N SER A 101 -6.19 0.95 -20.12
CA SER A 101 -5.11 0.04 -19.74
C SER A 101 -5.47 -1.40 -20.08
N GLY A 102 -4.45 -2.21 -20.36
CA GLY A 102 -4.62 -3.67 -20.48
C GLY A 102 -4.49 -4.42 -19.16
N ALA A 103 -4.33 -3.71 -18.05
CA ALA A 103 -4.25 -4.28 -16.71
C ALA A 103 -5.16 -3.53 -15.74
N SER A 104 -5.64 -4.23 -14.71
CA SER A 104 -6.39 -3.60 -13.63
C SER A 104 -5.46 -2.73 -12.78
N HIS A 105 -5.97 -1.56 -12.40
CA HIS A 105 -5.36 -0.52 -11.59
C HIS A 105 -6.27 -0.07 -10.45
N GLU A 106 -7.25 -0.88 -10.04
CA GLU A 106 -8.15 -0.58 -8.90
C GLU A 106 -7.39 -0.12 -7.65
N THR A 107 -6.23 -0.71 -7.36
CA THR A 107 -5.39 -0.37 -6.22
C THR A 107 -4.74 1.02 -6.30
N LEU A 108 -4.79 1.67 -7.46
CA LEU A 108 -4.24 3.00 -7.66
C LEU A 108 -5.28 4.10 -7.42
N ALA A 109 -6.54 3.76 -7.13
CA ALA A 109 -7.60 4.75 -6.93
C ALA A 109 -7.24 5.70 -5.77
N GLY A 110 -7.39 7.00 -5.99
CA GLY A 110 -6.95 8.06 -5.09
C GLY A 110 -5.48 8.47 -5.26
N GLU A 111 -4.64 7.69 -5.96
CA GLU A 111 -3.25 8.07 -6.18
C GLU A 111 -3.13 9.25 -7.15
N THR A 112 -2.08 10.04 -6.93
CA THR A 112 -1.68 11.16 -7.78
C THR A 112 -0.71 10.70 -8.86
N PHE A 113 -0.92 11.19 -10.09
CA PHE A 113 -0.05 10.98 -11.23
C PHE A 113 0.37 12.30 -11.88
N ILE A 114 1.55 12.30 -12.48
CA ILE A 114 1.97 13.30 -13.48
C ILE A 114 1.67 12.74 -14.87
N LEU A 115 0.84 13.43 -15.66
CA LEU A 115 0.60 13.07 -17.05
C LEU A 115 1.82 13.41 -17.90
N VAL A 116 2.41 12.40 -18.53
CA VAL A 116 3.62 12.50 -19.36
C VAL A 116 3.30 11.97 -20.77
N ASN A 117 3.85 12.59 -21.81
CA ASN A 117 3.72 12.04 -23.16
C ASN A 117 4.53 10.74 -23.32
N GLU A 118 3.90 9.73 -23.89
CA GLU A 118 4.56 8.48 -24.24
C GLU A 118 5.28 8.58 -25.58
N ILE A 119 4.65 9.24 -26.55
CA ILE A 119 5.23 9.45 -27.88
C ILE A 119 6.18 10.63 -27.80
N ILE A 120 7.46 10.29 -27.85
CA ILE A 120 8.58 11.23 -27.87
C ILE A 120 9.17 11.14 -29.27
N LYS A 121 9.22 12.25 -30.00
CA LYS A 121 10.00 12.30 -31.25
C LYS A 121 11.46 12.03 -30.91
N GLU A 122 12.15 11.27 -31.73
CA GLU A 122 13.55 10.94 -31.50
C GLU A 122 14.38 12.20 -31.20
N GLY A 123 15.02 12.22 -30.03
CA GLY A 123 15.81 13.37 -29.55
C GLY A 123 15.06 14.42 -28.71
N GLU A 124 13.73 14.38 -28.60
CA GLU A 124 12.98 15.27 -27.70
C GLU A 124 12.94 14.71 -26.26
N PRO A 125 12.95 15.56 -25.22
CA PRO A 125 12.73 15.08 -23.85
C PRO A 125 11.23 14.77 -23.62
N PRO A 126 10.91 13.88 -22.67
CA PRO A 126 9.52 13.72 -22.23
C PRO A 126 9.04 15.02 -21.59
N LEU A 127 7.75 15.29 -21.77
CA LEU A 127 7.05 16.46 -21.30
C LEU A 127 5.97 16.04 -20.29
N ALA A 128 6.00 16.67 -19.13
CA ALA A 128 4.94 16.59 -18.13
C ALA A 128 3.90 17.71 -18.39
N PHE A 129 2.61 17.39 -18.36
CA PHE A 129 1.53 18.31 -18.74
C PHE A 129 0.65 18.75 -17.57
N GLY A 130 0.59 17.94 -16.52
CA GLY A 130 -0.23 18.26 -15.37
C GLY A 130 -0.28 17.12 -14.37
N ARG A 131 -0.83 17.43 -13.21
CA ARG A 131 -1.08 16.53 -12.11
C ARG A 131 -2.55 16.11 -12.14
N VAL A 132 -2.79 14.80 -12.05
CA VAL A 132 -4.13 14.22 -12.02
C VAL A 132 -4.27 13.25 -10.86
N THR A 133 -5.48 13.05 -10.37
CA THR A 133 -5.80 11.98 -9.43
C THR A 133 -6.62 10.91 -10.14
N PHE A 134 -6.23 9.66 -9.96
CA PHE A 134 -7.02 8.55 -10.47
C PHE A 134 -8.27 8.39 -9.59
N SER A 135 -9.47 8.62 -10.15
CA SER A 135 -10.68 8.66 -9.33
C SER A 135 -11.33 7.29 -9.16
N GLN A 136 -11.39 6.51 -10.24
CA GLN A 136 -12.10 5.23 -10.26
C GLN A 136 -11.71 4.43 -11.51
N GLN A 137 -11.68 3.11 -11.36
CA GLN A 137 -11.68 2.16 -12.48
C GLN A 137 -13.12 1.72 -12.78
N ASP A 138 -13.55 1.81 -14.04
CA ASP A 138 -14.80 1.17 -14.45
C ASP A 138 -14.61 -0.35 -14.66
N THR A 139 -15.72 -1.08 -14.78
CA THR A 139 -15.70 -2.49 -15.17
C THR A 139 -14.94 -2.71 -16.47
N SER A 140 -14.19 -3.82 -16.55
CA SER A 140 -13.43 -4.14 -17.75
C SER A 140 -14.35 -4.30 -18.96
N ILE A 141 -13.96 -3.70 -20.08
CA ILE A 141 -14.64 -3.82 -21.37
C ILE A 141 -13.85 -4.76 -22.29
N ARG A 142 -14.55 -5.44 -23.20
CA ARG A 142 -13.91 -6.41 -24.12
C ARG A 142 -13.08 -5.75 -25.22
N ASN A 143 -13.47 -4.54 -25.63
CA ASN A 143 -12.80 -3.75 -26.65
C ASN A 143 -13.25 -2.30 -26.57
N THR A 144 -12.55 -1.43 -27.28
CA THR A 144 -12.81 0.02 -27.38
C THR A 144 -14.16 0.39 -27.99
N ARG A 145 -14.84 -0.50 -28.74
CA ARG A 145 -16.19 -0.22 -29.29
C ARG A 145 -17.24 -0.21 -28.18
N ALA A 146 -17.01 -0.98 -27.12
CA ALA A 146 -17.90 -1.00 -25.94
C ALA A 146 -17.93 0.32 -25.16
N LEU A 147 -17.04 1.28 -25.46
CA LEU A 147 -17.10 2.64 -24.90
C LEU A 147 -18.31 3.45 -25.39
N GLY A 148 -18.91 3.09 -26.54
CA GLY A 148 -20.02 3.84 -27.12
C GLY A 148 -19.68 5.34 -27.31
N SER A 149 -20.53 6.22 -26.80
CA SER A 149 -20.32 7.68 -26.85
C SER A 149 -19.10 8.15 -26.07
N ARG A 150 -18.65 7.39 -25.05
CA ARG A 150 -17.47 7.72 -24.23
C ARG A 150 -16.16 7.53 -24.98
N ARG A 151 -16.18 6.97 -26.19
CA ARG A 151 -15.00 6.90 -27.07
C ARG A 151 -14.43 8.29 -27.36
N ALA A 152 -15.26 9.33 -27.41
CA ALA A 152 -14.81 10.72 -27.57
C ALA A 152 -14.03 11.28 -26.35
N SER A 153 -14.08 10.59 -25.20
CA SER A 153 -13.34 10.93 -23.99
C SER A 153 -11.93 10.32 -23.93
N VAL A 154 -11.58 9.42 -24.86
CA VAL A 154 -10.26 8.79 -24.96
C VAL A 154 -9.44 9.45 -26.06
N ASP A 155 -8.13 9.58 -25.84
CA ASP A 155 -7.21 10.05 -26.86
C ASP A 155 -7.26 9.18 -28.15
N PRO A 156 -7.38 9.78 -29.36
CA PRO A 156 -7.43 9.02 -30.61
C PRO A 156 -6.23 8.11 -30.88
N LEU A 157 -5.02 8.45 -30.44
CA LEU A 157 -3.84 7.60 -30.63
C LEU A 157 -3.91 6.37 -29.73
N MET A 158 -4.31 6.57 -28.47
CA MET A 158 -4.60 5.49 -27.53
C MET A 158 -5.71 4.57 -28.04
N LEU A 159 -6.78 5.11 -28.63
CA LEU A 159 -7.82 4.28 -29.24
C LEU A 159 -7.26 3.40 -30.36
N ARG A 160 -6.39 3.92 -31.22
CA ARG A 160 -5.77 3.12 -32.29
C ARG A 160 -4.87 2.01 -31.73
N GLU A 161 -4.10 2.30 -30.69
CA GLU A 161 -3.26 1.31 -30.03
C GLU A 161 -4.09 0.17 -29.43
N PHE A 162 -5.17 0.51 -28.71
CA PHE A 162 -6.02 -0.47 -28.03
C PHE A 162 -7.09 -1.12 -28.94
N ASP A 163 -7.41 -0.55 -30.10
CA ASP A 163 -8.25 -1.18 -31.12
C ASP A 163 -7.61 -2.47 -31.68
N ALA A 164 -6.26 -2.52 -31.72
CA ALA A 164 -5.49 -3.65 -32.20
C ALA A 164 -5.21 -4.72 -31.11
N ARG A 165 -5.56 -4.43 -29.86
CA ARG A 165 -5.23 -5.28 -28.72
C ARG A 165 -6.34 -6.27 -28.41
N GLU A 166 -5.99 -7.53 -28.22
CA GLU A 166 -6.89 -8.54 -27.67
C GLU A 166 -6.81 -8.58 -26.14
N GLY A 167 -7.95 -8.82 -25.49
CA GLY A 167 -8.06 -8.98 -24.04
C GLY A 167 -8.91 -7.91 -23.34
N PRO A 168 -9.10 -8.03 -22.02
CA PRO A 168 -9.86 -7.06 -21.23
C PRO A 168 -9.16 -5.70 -21.23
N LEU A 169 -9.94 -4.64 -21.42
CA LEU A 169 -9.51 -3.26 -21.32
C LEU A 169 -10.14 -2.63 -20.08
N PHE A 170 -9.33 -1.94 -19.30
CA PHE A 170 -9.75 -1.23 -18.10
C PHE A 170 -9.84 0.25 -18.44
N VAL A 171 -10.97 0.86 -18.09
CA VAL A 171 -11.24 2.27 -18.34
C VAL A 171 -10.97 3.05 -17.07
N LEU A 172 -10.04 3.99 -17.16
CA LEU A 172 -9.53 4.74 -16.04
C LEU A 172 -10.03 6.18 -16.11
N LYS A 173 -10.69 6.65 -15.04
CA LYS A 173 -11.19 8.02 -14.89
C LYS A 173 -10.22 8.85 -14.05
N PHE A 174 -10.01 10.10 -14.45
CA PHE A 174 -9.12 11.02 -13.72
C PHE A 174 -9.81 12.35 -13.43
N LYS A 175 -9.35 12.98 -12.35
CA LYS A 175 -9.63 14.38 -12.06
C LYS A 175 -8.37 15.20 -12.25
N LEU A 176 -8.49 16.33 -12.94
CA LEU A 176 -7.39 17.29 -13.07
C LEU A 176 -7.19 17.98 -11.72
N LEU A 177 -6.00 17.85 -11.16
CA LEU A 177 -5.59 18.65 -10.00
C LEU A 177 -4.97 19.97 -10.46
N LYS A 178 -4.02 19.89 -11.40
CA LYS A 178 -3.34 21.06 -11.97
C LYS A 178 -2.86 20.77 -13.38
N SER A 179 -3.00 21.74 -14.27
CA SER A 179 -2.29 21.74 -15.55
C SER A 179 -1.07 22.64 -15.48
N PHE A 180 0.02 22.27 -16.11
CA PHE A 180 1.15 23.19 -16.31
C PHE A 180 0.85 24.13 -17.47
N ALA A 181 1.13 25.42 -17.30
CA ALA A 181 0.93 26.43 -18.34
C ALA A 181 1.79 26.11 -19.57
N THR A 182 3.03 25.69 -19.33
CA THR A 182 3.97 25.16 -20.32
C THR A 182 4.35 23.74 -19.91
N PRO A 183 4.30 22.74 -20.80
CA PRO A 183 4.74 21.38 -20.47
C PRO A 183 6.20 21.37 -20.00
N LYS A 184 6.47 20.69 -18.88
CA LYS A 184 7.79 20.66 -18.25
C LYS A 184 8.65 19.55 -18.84
N LYS A 185 9.89 19.85 -19.17
CA LYS A 185 10.85 18.86 -19.69
C LYS A 185 11.34 17.98 -18.54
N LEU A 186 11.21 16.67 -18.70
CA LEU A 186 11.79 15.68 -17.78
C LEU A 186 13.23 15.37 -18.22
N SER A 187 14.12 15.18 -17.25
CA SER A 187 15.53 14.82 -17.50
C SER A 187 15.67 13.41 -18.09
N LYS A 188 14.73 12.50 -17.77
CA LYS A 188 14.70 11.12 -18.23
C LYS A 188 13.27 10.68 -18.54
N SER A 189 13.14 9.81 -19.55
CA SER A 189 11.86 9.14 -19.80
C SER A 189 11.51 8.23 -18.61
N PRO A 190 10.26 8.28 -18.09
CA PRO A 190 9.83 7.36 -17.06
C PRO A 190 10.04 5.91 -17.58
N PRO A 191 10.51 4.95 -16.78
CA PRO A 191 10.63 3.56 -17.25
C PRO A 191 9.26 2.89 -17.48
N GLY A 192 9.22 1.78 -18.23
CA GLY A 192 7.99 0.99 -18.43
C GLY A 192 6.96 1.57 -19.40
N ARG A 193 5.77 0.93 -19.52
CA ARG A 193 4.72 1.29 -20.49
C ARG A 193 3.59 2.17 -19.94
N PHE A 194 3.14 1.92 -18.72
CA PHE A 194 1.92 2.57 -18.19
C PHE A 194 2.22 3.61 -17.12
N SER A 195 2.81 3.17 -16.00
CA SER A 195 3.19 4.05 -14.90
C SER A 195 4.53 3.66 -14.29
N SER A 196 5.27 4.68 -13.85
CA SER A 196 6.55 4.51 -13.17
C SER A 196 6.86 5.73 -12.31
N PHE A 197 7.73 5.56 -11.33
CA PHE A 197 8.15 6.68 -10.50
C PHE A 197 9.16 7.54 -11.24
N ILE A 198 8.94 8.85 -11.18
CA ILE A 198 9.89 9.89 -11.58
C ILE A 198 10.24 10.73 -10.36
N ASN A 199 11.44 11.31 -10.38
CA ASN A 199 11.78 12.38 -9.47
C ASN A 199 11.25 13.68 -10.08
N PHE A 200 10.56 14.45 -9.26
CA PHE A 200 9.98 15.73 -9.62
C PHE A 200 10.29 16.70 -8.50
N GLU A 201 10.69 17.91 -8.83
CA GLU A 201 11.11 18.88 -7.82
C GLU A 201 9.93 19.28 -6.93
N GLU A 202 10.12 19.28 -5.60
CA GLU A 202 9.06 19.52 -4.63
C GLU A 202 8.53 20.96 -4.71
N SER A 203 9.39 21.95 -4.97
CA SER A 203 9.01 23.35 -5.23
C SER A 203 7.94 23.46 -6.34
N GLU A 204 8.09 22.64 -7.38
CA GLU A 204 7.19 22.59 -8.53
C GLU A 204 5.87 21.89 -8.24
N LEU A 205 5.86 21.02 -7.22
CA LEU A 205 4.66 20.38 -6.67
C LEU A 205 3.97 21.28 -5.64
N GLU A 206 4.72 22.10 -4.92
CA GLU A 206 4.25 23.03 -3.90
C GLU A 206 3.56 24.25 -4.53
N GLU A 207 4.05 24.76 -5.68
CA GLU A 207 3.30 25.71 -6.51
C GLU A 207 1.90 25.18 -6.90
N ALA A 208 1.65 23.87 -6.81
CA ALA A 208 0.34 23.27 -7.11
C ALA A 208 -0.66 23.29 -5.94
N PHE A 209 -0.19 23.51 -4.71
CA PHE A 209 -1.04 23.63 -3.53
C PHE A 209 -1.41 25.07 -3.17
N HIS A 210 -0.86 26.07 -3.89
CA HIS A 210 -1.21 27.48 -3.71
C HIS A 210 -2.57 27.89 -4.30
N LEU A 211 -3.42 26.94 -4.72
CA LEU A 211 -4.81 27.25 -5.05
C LEU A 211 -5.66 27.25 -3.78
N SER A 212 -5.65 28.44 -3.19
CA SER A 212 -6.72 29.19 -2.54
C SER A 212 -6.89 29.23 -1.03
N ASP A 213 -6.37 28.31 -0.18
CA ASP A 213 -6.62 28.51 1.28
C ASP A 213 -5.77 27.72 2.30
N THR A 214 -4.60 27.17 1.95
CA THR A 214 -3.75 26.53 2.97
C THR A 214 -2.38 27.17 3.06
N HIS A 215 -2.27 28.21 3.90
CA HIS A 215 -0.99 28.70 4.40
C HIS A 215 -0.36 27.62 5.30
N TRP A 216 0.74 27.04 4.81
CA TRP A 216 1.60 26.15 5.56
C TRP A 216 3.06 26.57 5.36
N VAL A 217 3.92 26.22 6.32
CA VAL A 217 5.37 26.39 6.23
C VAL A 217 6.08 25.09 6.64
N PRO A 218 7.30 24.82 6.15
CA PRO A 218 8.12 23.73 6.66
C PRO A 218 8.24 23.80 8.18
N VAL A 219 8.32 22.63 8.85
CA VAL A 219 8.68 22.61 10.26
C VAL A 219 10.12 23.10 10.39
N PRO A 220 10.39 24.18 11.16
CA PRO A 220 11.75 24.67 11.37
C PRO A 220 12.63 23.62 12.04
N GLU A 221 13.95 23.76 11.94
CA GLU A 221 14.92 22.88 12.62
C GLU A 221 14.75 22.87 14.14
N SER A 222 14.23 23.95 14.72
CA SER A 222 13.87 24.05 16.14
C SER A 222 12.69 23.14 16.54
N GLU A 223 12.12 22.41 15.59
CA GLU A 223 10.89 21.61 15.66
C GLU A 223 9.63 22.36 16.10
N THR A 224 9.76 23.65 16.40
CA THR A 224 8.73 24.52 16.94
C THR A 224 8.11 25.32 15.81
N CYS A 225 6.81 25.14 15.59
CA CYS A 225 6.12 25.89 14.55
C CYS A 225 6.06 27.40 14.88
N PRO A 226 6.16 28.29 13.87
CA PRO A 226 6.00 29.71 14.09
C PRO A 226 4.59 30.02 14.60
N SER A 227 4.44 31.11 15.35
CA SER A 227 3.15 31.53 15.94
C SER A 227 2.06 31.76 14.89
N THR A 228 2.44 32.07 13.65
CA THR A 228 1.51 32.20 12.52
C THR A 228 0.98 30.86 12.00
N HIS A 229 1.67 29.76 12.28
CA HIS A 229 1.33 28.41 11.82
C HIS A 229 1.45 27.38 12.96
N PRO A 230 0.75 27.58 14.09
CA PRO A 230 1.04 26.87 15.33
C PRO A 230 0.77 25.35 15.27
N THR A 231 0.13 24.86 14.20
CA THR A 231 -0.35 23.48 14.14
C THR A 231 0.54 22.61 13.28
N LYS A 232 1.28 21.69 13.90
CA LYS A 232 2.12 20.70 13.20
C LYS A 232 1.30 19.48 12.79
N LEU A 233 1.17 19.21 11.48
CA LEU A 233 0.45 18.04 10.95
C LEU A 233 1.23 17.39 9.81
N LYS A 234 0.93 16.12 9.50
CA LYS A 234 1.45 15.45 8.30
C LYS A 234 0.82 16.10 7.06
N PHE A 235 1.63 16.43 6.07
CA PHE A 235 1.14 16.99 4.82
C PHE A 235 0.43 15.90 4.00
N PRO A 236 -0.80 16.14 3.50
CA PRO A 236 -1.59 15.12 2.81
C PRO A 236 -0.82 14.42 1.69
N GLY A 237 -0.73 13.09 1.76
CA GLY A 237 -0.02 12.27 0.78
C GLY A 237 1.50 12.18 0.95
N THR A 238 2.04 12.68 2.07
CA THR A 238 3.47 12.56 2.40
C THR A 238 3.67 12.18 3.87
N GLU A 239 4.86 11.71 4.24
CA GLU A 239 5.24 11.50 5.65
C GLU A 239 5.80 12.78 6.31
N THR A 240 5.95 13.87 5.55
CA THR A 240 6.57 15.10 6.04
C THR A 240 5.62 15.88 6.95
N LEU A 241 6.15 16.38 8.07
CA LEU A 241 5.42 17.30 8.94
C LEU A 241 5.56 18.72 8.42
N ARG A 242 4.45 19.47 8.42
CA ARG A 242 4.38 20.89 8.06
C ARG A 242 3.62 21.64 9.15
N CYS A 243 3.92 22.92 9.29
CA CYS A 243 3.23 23.83 10.19
C CYS A 243 2.11 24.52 9.43
N PHE A 244 0.89 24.49 9.96
CA PHE A 244 -0.32 25.04 9.33
C PHE A 244 -0.89 26.17 10.18
N THR A 245 -1.49 27.16 9.50
CA THR A 245 -2.45 28.06 10.16
C THR A 245 -3.61 27.23 10.76
N PRO A 246 -4.31 27.72 11.80
CA PRO A 246 -5.42 26.99 12.39
C PRO A 246 -6.51 26.59 11.38
N SER A 247 -6.89 27.52 10.48
CA SER A 247 -7.89 27.27 9.43
C SER A 247 -7.41 26.22 8.42
N ALA A 248 -6.14 26.25 8.01
CA ALA A 248 -5.58 25.25 7.12
C ALA A 248 -5.49 23.87 7.80
N ALA A 249 -5.16 23.83 9.08
CA ALA A 249 -5.13 22.61 9.86
C ALA A 249 -6.52 21.98 10.00
N GLU A 250 -7.55 22.79 10.20
CA GLU A 250 -8.95 22.33 10.22
C GLU A 250 -9.35 21.75 8.86
N ASN A 251 -9.02 22.41 7.75
CA ASN A 251 -9.26 21.88 6.41
C ASN A 251 -8.53 20.55 6.14
N VAL A 252 -7.28 20.42 6.59
CA VAL A 252 -6.52 19.17 6.47
C VAL A 252 -7.17 18.06 7.29
N ARG A 253 -7.56 18.34 8.54
CA ARG A 253 -8.26 17.37 9.40
C ARG A 253 -9.61 16.98 8.84
N ALA A 254 -10.41 17.96 8.39
CA ALA A 254 -11.71 17.72 7.77
C ALA A 254 -11.57 16.84 6.53
N ARG A 255 -10.58 17.09 5.67
CA ARG A 255 -10.31 16.23 4.50
C ARG A 255 -9.79 14.85 4.86
N SER A 256 -8.95 14.72 5.89
CA SER A 256 -8.52 13.41 6.39
C SER A 256 -9.71 12.62 6.94
N GLN A 257 -10.57 13.26 7.74
CA GLN A 257 -11.80 12.67 8.27
C GLN A 257 -12.83 12.38 7.18
N GLU A 258 -12.96 13.23 6.16
CA GLU A 258 -13.78 12.97 4.98
C GLU A 258 -13.22 11.81 4.16
N SER A 259 -11.90 11.72 4.01
CA SER A 259 -11.29 10.62 3.26
C SER A 259 -11.41 9.28 4.00
N GLU A 260 -11.24 9.27 5.32
CA GLU A 260 -11.45 8.10 6.17
C GLU A 260 -12.93 7.74 6.22
N SER A 261 -13.84 8.70 6.39
CA SER A 261 -15.28 8.44 6.41
C SER A 261 -15.84 8.05 5.04
N LEU A 262 -15.33 8.59 3.93
CA LEU A 262 -15.71 8.16 2.58
C LEU A 262 -15.18 6.75 2.28
N PHE A 263 -13.97 6.40 2.72
CA PHE A 263 -13.46 5.02 2.61
C PHE A 263 -14.15 4.03 3.57
N GLU A 264 -14.65 4.49 4.71
CA GLU A 264 -15.41 3.65 5.64
C GLU A 264 -16.89 3.51 5.25
N GLN A 265 -17.49 4.52 4.63
CA GLN A 265 -18.92 4.54 4.27
C GLN A 265 -19.21 4.00 2.88
N ALA A 266 -18.24 3.94 1.98
CA ALA A 266 -18.48 3.55 0.59
C ALA A 266 -18.76 2.04 0.36
N GLU A 267 -18.52 1.15 1.33
CA GLU A 267 -18.59 -0.30 1.07
C GLU A 267 -19.31 -1.16 2.11
N ARG A 268 -19.89 -0.58 3.17
CA ARG A 268 -20.69 -1.41 4.10
C ARG A 268 -22.01 -1.81 3.45
N PRO A 269 -22.41 -3.09 3.50
CA PRO A 269 -23.66 -3.52 2.93
C PRO A 269 -24.81 -2.83 3.64
N LYS A 270 -25.77 -2.35 2.86
CA LYS A 270 -26.96 -1.66 3.34
C LYS A 270 -28.19 -2.49 3.02
N SER A 271 -29.17 -2.41 3.90
CA SER A 271 -30.50 -2.95 3.65
C SER A 271 -31.22 -2.19 2.52
N LYS A 272 -32.37 -2.68 2.05
CA LYS A 272 -33.18 -1.95 1.06
C LYS A 272 -33.64 -0.58 1.58
N LYS A 273 -33.72 -0.43 2.91
CA LYS A 273 -33.97 0.86 3.58
C LYS A 273 -32.74 1.77 3.68
N GLY A 274 -31.59 1.36 3.14
CA GLY A 274 -30.36 2.15 3.15
C GLY A 274 -29.61 2.17 4.49
N LEU A 275 -29.99 1.30 5.44
CA LEU A 275 -29.37 1.22 6.77
C LEU A 275 -28.25 0.18 6.79
N THR A 276 -27.14 0.47 7.46
CA THR A 276 -26.10 -0.54 7.79
C THR A 276 -26.54 -1.41 8.97
N VAL A 277 -25.71 -2.41 9.32
CA VAL A 277 -25.95 -3.26 10.50
C VAL A 277 -26.03 -2.44 11.77
N GLU A 278 -25.08 -1.53 11.99
CA GLU A 278 -25.01 -0.69 13.19
C GLU A 278 -26.20 0.26 13.26
N GLN A 279 -26.53 0.92 12.15
CA GLN A 279 -27.66 1.85 12.08
C GLN A 279 -29.00 1.15 12.36
N THR A 280 -29.16 -0.10 11.88
CA THR A 280 -30.36 -0.89 12.13
C THR A 280 -30.48 -1.27 13.61
N LEU A 281 -29.39 -1.72 14.24
CA LEU A 281 -29.38 -2.04 15.67
C LEU A 281 -29.57 -0.81 16.55
N GLU A 282 -28.96 0.32 16.18
CA GLU A 282 -29.15 1.60 16.86
C GLU A 282 -30.61 2.07 16.79
N ALA A 283 -31.27 1.89 15.64
CA ALA A 283 -32.68 2.21 15.48
C ALA A 283 -33.57 1.35 16.42
N VAL A 284 -33.32 0.03 16.50
CA VAL A 284 -34.03 -0.86 17.43
C VAL A 284 -33.78 -0.44 18.89
N SER A 285 -32.53 -0.11 19.24
CA SER A 285 -32.17 0.34 20.58
C SER A 285 -32.85 1.66 20.95
N LYS A 286 -32.87 2.65 20.05
CA LYS A 286 -33.53 3.95 20.25
C LYS A 286 -35.05 3.85 20.36
N GLN A 287 -35.67 2.96 19.58
CA GLN A 287 -37.11 2.73 19.66
C GLN A 287 -37.50 1.91 20.90
N GLY A 288 -36.55 1.19 21.51
CA GLY A 288 -36.81 0.28 22.63
C GLY A 288 -37.61 -0.96 22.23
N ARG A 289 -37.81 -1.19 20.93
CA ARG A 289 -38.53 -2.35 20.38
C ARG A 289 -37.98 -2.71 18.99
N LYS A 290 -38.23 -3.95 18.57
CA LYS A 290 -37.98 -4.40 17.19
C LYS A 290 -38.99 -3.77 16.22
N PHE A 291 -38.66 -3.78 14.95
CA PHE A 291 -39.58 -3.41 13.87
C PHE A 291 -40.69 -4.45 13.77
N THR A 292 -41.93 -4.02 13.53
CA THR A 292 -43.00 -4.98 13.20
C THR A 292 -42.78 -5.57 11.80
N GLN A 293 -43.46 -6.67 11.49
CA GLN A 293 -43.36 -7.30 10.18
C GLN A 293 -43.82 -6.34 9.06
N GLU A 294 -44.85 -5.53 9.32
CA GLU A 294 -45.34 -4.50 8.40
C GLU A 294 -44.32 -3.39 8.22
N GLU A 295 -43.73 -2.88 9.32
CA GLU A 295 -42.68 -1.86 9.25
C GLU A 295 -41.47 -2.37 8.45
N ALA A 296 -41.13 -3.65 8.56
CA ALA A 296 -40.01 -4.25 7.85
C ALA A 296 -40.34 -4.68 6.41
N ASN A 297 -41.58 -4.53 5.94
CA ASN A 297 -42.07 -5.08 4.67
C ASN A 297 -41.70 -6.57 4.54
N PHE A 298 -42.10 -7.34 5.56
CA PHE A 298 -41.77 -8.75 5.69
C PHE A 298 -42.55 -9.61 4.69
N GLU A 299 -41.84 -10.54 4.06
CA GLU A 299 -42.41 -11.53 3.14
C GLU A 299 -42.11 -12.94 3.67
N GLU A 300 -43.13 -13.77 3.87
CA GLU A 300 -42.96 -15.13 4.44
C GLU A 300 -42.07 -16.04 3.58
N LYS A 301 -41.94 -15.75 2.29
CA LYS A 301 -41.14 -16.51 1.35
C LYS A 301 -40.40 -15.58 0.39
N ALA A 302 -39.08 -15.56 0.50
CA ALA A 302 -38.20 -14.81 -0.38
C ALA A 302 -38.36 -15.27 -1.83
N SER A 303 -38.43 -14.31 -2.76
CA SER A 303 -38.43 -14.59 -4.20
C SER A 303 -37.09 -15.14 -4.70
N ASP A 304 -36.00 -14.81 -4.00
CA ASP A 304 -34.64 -15.26 -4.29
C ASP A 304 -34.02 -15.89 -3.02
N PRO A 305 -33.55 -17.15 -3.07
CA PRO A 305 -32.87 -17.81 -1.94
C PRO A 305 -31.67 -17.03 -1.40
N ALA A 306 -31.01 -16.20 -2.22
CA ALA A 306 -29.86 -15.40 -1.80
C ALA A 306 -30.24 -14.32 -0.77
N VAL A 307 -31.49 -13.88 -0.74
CA VAL A 307 -31.99 -12.85 0.20
C VAL A 307 -32.88 -13.43 1.30
N ALA A 308 -32.85 -14.74 1.50
CA ALA A 308 -33.60 -15.39 2.56
C ALA A 308 -33.04 -15.06 3.96
N CYS A 309 -33.91 -14.95 4.96
CA CYS A 309 -33.57 -14.68 6.35
C CYS A 309 -32.51 -15.64 6.88
N GLY A 310 -32.50 -16.91 6.46
CA GLY A 310 -31.47 -17.89 6.82
C GLY A 310 -30.03 -17.49 6.48
N SER A 311 -29.84 -16.54 5.54
CA SER A 311 -28.54 -15.97 5.15
C SER A 311 -28.34 -14.52 5.62
N CYS A 312 -29.31 -13.97 6.36
CA CYS A 312 -29.28 -12.61 6.89
C CYS A 312 -28.42 -12.52 8.16
N ARG A 313 -27.70 -11.41 8.32
CA ARG A 313 -26.87 -11.11 9.49
C ARG A 313 -27.65 -11.11 10.82
N PHE A 314 -28.94 -10.78 10.79
CA PHE A 314 -29.78 -10.63 11.98
C PHE A 314 -30.56 -11.89 12.36
N TYR A 315 -30.48 -12.96 11.57
CA TYR A 315 -31.28 -14.15 11.81
C TYR A 315 -30.60 -15.11 12.79
N LEU A 316 -31.36 -15.56 13.78
CA LEU A 316 -30.95 -16.54 14.78
C LEU A 316 -31.67 -17.85 14.46
N ARG A 317 -30.91 -18.79 13.90
CA ARG A 317 -31.43 -20.10 13.49
C ARG A 317 -31.67 -20.99 14.72
N ASP A 318 -32.86 -21.58 14.77
CA ASP A 318 -33.13 -22.74 15.62
C ASP A 318 -32.84 -24.01 14.81
N PRO A 319 -31.92 -24.88 15.23
CA PRO A 319 -31.60 -26.10 14.47
C PRO A 319 -32.74 -27.12 14.43
N SER A 320 -33.72 -27.00 15.33
CA SER A 320 -34.83 -27.95 15.45
C SER A 320 -36.11 -27.52 14.73
N SER A 321 -36.12 -26.31 14.15
CA SER A 321 -37.32 -25.67 13.61
C SER A 321 -37.03 -24.94 12.31
N GLU A 322 -38.01 -24.89 11.41
CA GLU A 322 -37.96 -24.01 10.23
C GLU A 322 -38.18 -22.53 10.61
N ILE A 323 -38.68 -22.29 11.82
CA ILE A 323 -38.96 -20.97 12.37
C ILE A 323 -37.87 -20.61 13.38
N GLY A 324 -37.10 -19.57 13.07
CA GLY A 324 -36.13 -18.95 13.96
C GLY A 324 -36.62 -17.61 14.52
N ARG A 325 -35.67 -16.79 14.94
CA ARG A 325 -35.93 -15.45 15.49
C ARG A 325 -35.08 -14.42 14.76
N CYS A 326 -35.57 -13.19 14.61
CA CYS A 326 -34.77 -12.08 14.11
C CYS A 326 -34.36 -11.14 15.25
N GLN A 327 -33.16 -10.59 15.17
CA GLN A 327 -32.68 -9.57 16.13
C GLN A 327 -33.38 -8.22 15.94
N VAL A 328 -33.86 -7.92 14.73
CA VAL A 328 -34.39 -6.58 14.36
C VAL A 328 -35.87 -6.56 13.98
N VAL A 329 -36.46 -7.69 13.56
CA VAL A 329 -37.90 -7.81 13.25
C VAL A 329 -38.57 -8.67 14.33
N ASP A 330 -39.77 -8.27 14.77
CA ASP A 330 -40.56 -8.99 15.76
C ASP A 330 -41.34 -10.18 15.15
N GLY A 331 -41.71 -11.13 16.00
CA GLY A 331 -42.49 -12.30 15.62
C GLY A 331 -41.67 -13.54 15.19
N PRO A 332 -42.36 -14.65 14.85
CA PRO A 332 -41.74 -15.86 14.32
C PRO A 332 -41.25 -15.62 12.89
N ILE A 333 -40.01 -16.05 12.59
CA ILE A 333 -39.38 -15.78 11.30
C ILE A 333 -38.98 -17.11 10.66
N PRO A 334 -39.69 -17.58 9.62
CA PRO A 334 -39.24 -18.70 8.80
C PRO A 334 -37.88 -18.41 8.17
N TRP A 335 -36.99 -19.39 8.10
CA TRP A 335 -35.67 -19.19 7.47
C TRP A 335 -35.77 -18.81 5.98
N SER A 336 -36.87 -19.19 5.32
CA SER A 336 -37.18 -18.88 3.92
C SER A 336 -37.74 -17.47 3.69
N ALA A 337 -38.07 -16.71 4.73
CA ALA A 337 -38.66 -15.38 4.62
C ALA A 337 -37.64 -14.32 4.18
N THR A 338 -38.08 -13.07 3.95
CA THR A 338 -37.19 -11.91 3.77
C THR A 338 -37.84 -10.62 4.30
N SER A 339 -37.09 -9.52 4.31
CA SER A 339 -37.59 -8.18 4.67
C SER A 339 -36.73 -7.09 4.06
N ASP A 340 -37.21 -5.85 4.04
CA ASP A 340 -36.45 -4.69 3.57
C ASP A 340 -35.29 -4.31 4.50
N LEU A 341 -35.20 -4.91 5.69
CA LEU A 341 -34.09 -4.80 6.63
C LEU A 341 -33.03 -5.90 6.43
N TYR A 342 -33.18 -6.78 5.43
CA TYR A 342 -32.19 -7.82 5.12
C TYR A 342 -30.80 -7.20 4.86
N ILE A 343 -29.78 -7.75 5.52
CA ILE A 343 -28.37 -7.51 5.22
C ILE A 343 -27.68 -8.88 5.18
N SER A 344 -26.99 -9.18 4.08
CA SER A 344 -26.31 -10.47 3.90
C SER A 344 -25.20 -10.64 4.94
N ALA A 345 -25.21 -11.78 5.64
CA ALA A 345 -24.14 -12.11 6.58
C ALA A 345 -22.78 -12.25 5.89
N ASP A 346 -22.75 -12.76 4.66
CA ASP A 346 -21.52 -12.90 3.86
C ASP A 346 -21.00 -11.54 3.38
N ALA A 347 -21.88 -10.65 2.91
CA ALA A 347 -21.47 -9.29 2.53
C ALA A 347 -20.93 -8.52 3.74
N GLU A 348 -21.57 -8.66 4.90
CA GLU A 348 -21.11 -8.06 6.15
C GLU A 348 -19.76 -8.65 6.59
N ALA A 349 -19.64 -9.98 6.56
CA ALA A 349 -18.39 -10.65 6.88
C ALA A 349 -17.26 -10.20 5.95
N LYS A 350 -17.51 -10.05 4.64
CA LYS A 350 -16.52 -9.50 3.68
C LYS A 350 -16.15 -8.05 4.00
N ALA A 351 -17.13 -7.22 4.36
CA ALA A 351 -16.89 -5.82 4.69
C ALA A 351 -16.16 -5.63 6.02
N VAL A 352 -16.37 -6.53 7.00
CA VAL A 352 -15.69 -6.52 8.31
C VAL A 352 -14.32 -7.18 8.23
N LEU A 353 -14.23 -8.33 7.57
CA LEU A 353 -13.01 -9.13 7.45
C LEU A 353 -12.12 -8.67 6.28
N ARG A 354 -12.47 -7.56 5.60
CA ARG A 354 -11.78 -6.95 4.45
C ARG A 354 -10.54 -7.74 4.02
N PRO A 355 -10.66 -8.70 3.09
CA PRO A 355 -9.49 -9.44 2.60
C PRO A 355 -8.43 -8.52 1.95
N ASP A 356 -8.78 -7.26 1.72
CA ASP A 356 -7.98 -6.12 1.30
C ASP A 356 -7.23 -5.41 2.44
N MET A 357 -7.66 -5.52 3.72
CA MET A 357 -6.87 -5.12 4.90
C MET A 357 -5.93 -6.23 5.42
N GLN A 358 -6.11 -7.49 4.99
CA GLN A 358 -4.94 -8.34 4.77
C GLN A 358 -4.22 -7.76 3.55
N GLU A 359 -3.47 -6.68 3.78
CA GLU A 359 -2.63 -5.96 2.81
C GLU A 359 -2.19 -6.95 1.74
N LYS A 360 -2.92 -6.95 0.61
CA LYS A 360 -2.86 -8.02 -0.37
C LYS A 360 -1.45 -7.93 -0.92
N TYR A 361 -0.57 -8.79 -0.41
CA TYR A 361 0.84 -8.80 -0.74
C TYR A 361 0.92 -8.77 -2.26
N ASP A 362 1.28 -7.61 -2.82
CA ASP A 362 1.18 -7.32 -4.25
C ASP A 362 2.23 -8.09 -5.07
N GLY A 363 2.92 -9.01 -4.39
CA GLY A 363 4.04 -9.80 -4.89
C GLY A 363 5.31 -8.99 -5.07
N ARG A 364 5.34 -7.69 -4.72
CA ARG A 364 6.42 -6.80 -5.16
C ARG A 364 7.30 -6.26 -4.04
N ARG A 365 6.83 -6.09 -2.79
CA ARG A 365 7.73 -5.66 -1.70
C ARG A 365 7.36 -6.23 -0.33
N GLY A 366 7.96 -7.36 0.03
CA GLY A 366 8.08 -7.76 1.44
C GLY A 366 9.05 -6.85 2.20
N PRO A 367 9.11 -6.94 3.54
CA PRO A 367 10.11 -6.22 4.32
C PRO A 367 11.53 -6.52 3.81
N GLN A 368 12.44 -5.57 4.02
CA GLN A 368 13.83 -5.80 3.63
C GLN A 368 14.40 -7.01 4.36
N PHE A 369 15.22 -7.81 3.67
CA PHE A 369 15.78 -9.05 4.22
C PHE A 369 16.50 -8.87 5.56
N LYS A 370 17.15 -7.72 5.76
CA LYS A 370 17.79 -7.37 7.03
C LYS A 370 16.78 -7.33 8.17
N SER A 371 15.69 -6.57 8.01
CA SER A 371 14.61 -6.48 9.00
C SER A 371 13.99 -7.84 9.31
N LEU A 372 13.85 -8.71 8.30
CA LEU A 372 13.33 -10.07 8.50
C LEU A 372 14.28 -10.94 9.35
N LYS A 373 15.59 -10.82 9.16
CA LYS A 373 16.58 -11.53 9.98
C LYS A 373 16.59 -11.04 11.42
N ASP A 374 16.55 -9.71 11.59
CA ASP A 374 16.62 -9.06 12.90
C ASP A 374 15.36 -9.38 13.75
N ASN A 375 14.23 -9.68 13.10
CA ASN A 375 12.96 -9.99 13.77
C ASN A 375 12.52 -11.46 13.56
N LYS A 376 13.47 -12.39 13.52
CA LYS A 376 13.16 -13.82 13.37
C LYS A 376 12.50 -14.36 14.65
N VAL A 377 11.43 -15.13 14.48
CA VAL A 377 10.70 -15.79 15.57
C VAL A 377 10.70 -17.30 15.31
N ASN A 378 10.68 -18.10 16.38
CA ASN A 378 10.56 -19.55 16.26
C ASN A 378 9.21 -19.92 15.61
N LEU A 379 9.25 -20.91 14.73
CA LEU A 379 8.05 -21.55 14.20
C LEU A 379 7.31 -22.27 15.33
N SER A 380 5.99 -22.28 15.29
CA SER A 380 5.22 -23.22 16.13
C SER A 380 5.42 -24.66 15.66
N ASP A 381 5.07 -25.62 16.50
CA ASP A 381 5.18 -27.05 16.17
C ASP A 381 4.33 -27.41 14.95
N ASP A 382 3.10 -26.88 14.86
CA ASP A 382 2.21 -27.06 13.70
C ASP A 382 2.81 -26.47 12.42
N GLU A 383 3.38 -25.26 12.49
CA GLU A 383 4.03 -24.61 11.35
C GLU A 383 5.24 -25.42 10.87
N ARG A 384 6.05 -25.90 11.82
CA ARG A 384 7.19 -26.79 11.53
C ARG A 384 6.70 -28.07 10.88
N GLN A 385 5.68 -28.73 11.42
CA GLN A 385 5.13 -29.96 10.86
C GLN A 385 4.67 -29.78 9.41
N ILE A 386 3.94 -28.70 9.11
CA ILE A 386 3.49 -28.38 7.73
C ILE A 386 4.68 -28.25 6.76
N ILE A 387 5.77 -27.61 7.19
CA ILE A 387 6.98 -27.42 6.37
C ILE A 387 7.67 -28.77 6.10
N MET A 388 7.81 -29.61 7.13
CA MET A 388 8.45 -30.93 7.04
C MET A 388 7.64 -31.87 6.15
N GLU A 389 6.32 -31.96 6.35
CA GLU A 389 5.42 -32.79 5.54
C GLU A 389 5.43 -32.36 4.05
N SER A 390 5.57 -31.06 3.80
CA SER A 390 5.67 -30.49 2.45
C SER A 390 7.07 -30.63 1.82
N LYS A 391 8.02 -31.29 2.50
CA LYS A 391 9.41 -31.47 2.08
C LYS A 391 10.13 -30.16 1.72
N ALA A 392 9.74 -29.06 2.38
CA ALA A 392 10.39 -27.76 2.23
C ALA A 392 11.55 -27.66 3.23
N VAL A 393 12.57 -28.49 3.03
CA VAL A 393 13.67 -28.71 3.98
C VAL A 393 15.05 -28.53 3.35
N TRP A 394 16.03 -28.20 4.18
CA TRP A 394 17.45 -28.24 3.86
C TRP A 394 18.12 -29.42 4.57
N HIS A 395 19.00 -30.13 3.88
CA HIS A 395 19.81 -31.23 4.43
C HIS A 395 21.19 -30.73 4.90
N HIS A 396 21.18 -29.61 5.62
CA HIS A 396 22.39 -28.96 6.15
C HIS A 396 22.43 -28.97 7.69
N GLY A 397 21.51 -29.67 8.34
CA GLY A 397 21.58 -29.89 9.78
C GLY A 397 22.82 -30.72 10.17
N PRO A 398 23.17 -30.77 11.45
CA PRO A 398 24.19 -31.70 11.95
C PRO A 398 23.90 -33.11 11.42
N ASN A 399 24.92 -33.78 10.88
CA ASN A 399 24.78 -35.12 10.27
C ASN A 399 23.84 -35.21 9.05
N GLY A 400 23.52 -34.08 8.40
CA GLY A 400 22.63 -34.06 7.24
C GLY A 400 21.14 -34.11 7.60
N GLU A 401 20.80 -33.85 8.87
CA GLU A 401 19.41 -33.80 9.31
C GLU A 401 18.60 -32.75 8.55
N GLU A 402 17.34 -33.08 8.30
CA GLU A 402 16.37 -32.18 7.66
C GLU A 402 16.04 -31.02 8.60
N THR A 403 16.19 -29.81 8.08
CA THR A 403 15.82 -28.58 8.79
C THR A 403 14.81 -27.79 7.97
N PRO A 404 13.82 -27.13 8.58
CA PRO A 404 12.86 -26.29 7.86
C PRO A 404 13.57 -25.24 6.99
N ALA A 405 13.26 -25.21 5.69
CA ALA A 405 13.82 -24.22 4.76
C ALA A 405 13.09 -22.87 4.80
N VAL A 406 11.94 -22.83 5.46
CA VAL A 406 11.15 -21.63 5.73
C VAL A 406 11.35 -21.25 7.19
N TRP A 407 11.49 -19.96 7.48
CA TRP A 407 11.37 -19.44 8.84
C TRP A 407 10.36 -18.31 8.95
N LYS A 408 10.01 -17.96 10.19
CA LYS A 408 9.03 -16.92 10.52
C LYS A 408 9.72 -15.66 11.05
N SER A 409 9.17 -14.50 10.71
CA SER A 409 9.57 -13.20 11.23
C SER A 409 8.34 -12.35 11.51
N VAL A 410 8.41 -11.46 12.50
CA VAL A 410 7.33 -10.51 12.80
C VAL A 410 7.85 -9.10 12.63
N VAL A 411 7.36 -8.36 11.63
CA VAL A 411 7.81 -7.00 11.31
C VAL A 411 6.60 -6.09 11.25
N ASN A 412 6.60 -5.00 12.01
CA ASN A 412 5.47 -4.07 12.15
C ASN A 412 4.16 -4.81 12.49
N GLU A 413 4.22 -5.70 13.50
CA GLU A 413 3.10 -6.53 13.98
C GLU A 413 2.53 -7.51 12.93
N LYS A 414 3.15 -7.60 11.75
CA LYS A 414 2.75 -8.52 10.67
C LYS A 414 3.70 -9.72 10.63
N THR A 415 3.11 -10.91 10.50
CA THR A 415 3.85 -12.17 10.34
C THR A 415 4.29 -12.37 8.90
N TRP A 416 5.55 -12.76 8.70
CA TRP A 416 6.16 -13.07 7.42
C TRP A 416 6.85 -14.41 7.47
N PHE A 417 6.69 -15.19 6.40
CA PHE A 417 7.38 -16.46 6.18
C PHE A 417 8.42 -16.26 5.08
N VAL A 418 9.65 -16.64 5.38
CA VAL A 418 10.82 -16.34 4.55
C VAL A 418 11.49 -17.64 4.15
N CYS A 419 11.83 -17.77 2.88
CA CYS A 419 12.72 -18.81 2.37
C CYS A 419 13.87 -18.15 1.62
N ASN A 420 15.09 -18.62 1.81
CA ASN A 420 16.26 -18.04 1.15
C ASN A 420 17.37 -19.05 0.88
N THR A 421 18.30 -18.61 0.04
CA THR A 421 19.64 -19.17 -0.15
C THR A 421 20.67 -18.07 0.07
N HIS A 422 21.93 -18.36 -0.24
CA HIS A 422 22.97 -17.33 -0.32
C HIS A 422 22.81 -16.41 -1.55
N ARG A 423 21.98 -16.77 -2.54
CA ARG A 423 21.80 -16.03 -3.81
C ARG A 423 20.48 -15.26 -3.89
N ALA A 424 19.41 -15.78 -3.29
CA ALA A 424 18.08 -15.22 -3.39
C ALA A 424 17.29 -15.38 -2.08
N TYR A 425 16.25 -14.58 -1.91
CA TYR A 425 15.25 -14.77 -0.86
C TYR A 425 13.86 -14.42 -1.40
N ASN A 426 12.84 -15.04 -0.81
CA ASN A 426 11.45 -14.70 -1.05
C ASN A 426 10.71 -14.64 0.29
N VAL A 427 9.64 -13.84 0.31
CA VAL A 427 8.89 -13.49 1.52
C VAL A 427 7.42 -13.57 1.19
N MET A 428 6.66 -14.24 2.06
CA MET A 428 5.23 -14.46 1.86
C MET A 428 4.49 -14.23 3.19
N PRO A 429 3.26 -13.68 3.17
CA PRO A 429 2.48 -13.49 4.40
C PRO A 429 1.91 -14.81 4.95
N THR A 430 2.01 -15.91 4.20
CA THR A 430 1.50 -17.23 4.59
C THR A 430 2.55 -18.32 4.41
N ILE A 431 2.50 -19.33 5.30
CA ILE A 431 3.42 -20.47 5.28
C ILE A 431 3.34 -21.27 3.98
N ARG A 432 2.11 -21.50 3.46
CA ARG A 432 1.88 -22.19 2.19
C ARG A 432 2.47 -21.42 1.01
N GLY A 433 2.36 -20.09 1.03
CA GLY A 433 2.99 -19.23 0.03
C GLY A 433 4.51 -19.38 0.04
N ALA A 434 5.14 -19.36 1.22
CA ALA A 434 6.59 -19.51 1.34
C ALA A 434 7.08 -20.91 0.90
N ILE A 435 6.33 -21.97 1.23
CA ILE A 435 6.60 -23.34 0.76
C ILE A 435 6.52 -23.43 -0.76
N HIS A 436 5.50 -22.81 -1.38
CA HIS A 436 5.39 -22.77 -2.84
C HIS A 436 6.58 -22.06 -3.48
N GLN A 437 6.98 -20.89 -2.94
CA GLN A 437 8.14 -20.14 -3.42
C GLN A 437 9.46 -20.88 -3.18
N PHE A 438 9.53 -21.68 -2.12
CA PHE A 438 10.68 -22.55 -1.88
C PHE A 438 10.86 -23.53 -3.03
N HIS A 439 9.83 -24.31 -3.36
CA HIS A 439 9.90 -25.32 -4.42
C HIS A 439 10.00 -24.72 -5.83
N GLY A 440 9.27 -23.63 -6.10
CA GLY A 440 9.19 -23.03 -7.41
C GLY A 440 10.37 -22.13 -7.79
N PHE A 441 11.07 -21.57 -6.81
CA PHE A 441 12.14 -20.61 -7.07
C PHE A 441 13.38 -20.84 -6.20
N ILE A 442 13.28 -20.70 -4.89
CA ILE A 442 14.44 -20.65 -3.99
C ILE A 442 15.29 -21.92 -4.08
N LYS A 443 14.68 -23.10 -4.13
CA LYS A 443 15.38 -24.39 -4.26
C LYS A 443 16.23 -24.48 -5.53
N SER A 444 15.81 -23.86 -6.64
CA SER A 444 16.59 -23.82 -7.88
C SER A 444 17.79 -22.86 -7.84
N THR A 445 17.84 -22.00 -6.82
CA THR A 445 18.91 -21.01 -6.63
C THR A 445 19.95 -21.41 -5.58
N ALA A 446 19.71 -22.52 -4.86
CA ALA A 446 20.64 -23.10 -3.89
C ALA A 446 21.79 -23.76 -4.65
#